data_AF-A0A087SFR1-F1
#
_entry.id   AF-A0A087SFR1-F1
#
_cell.length_a   1.000
_cell.length_b   1.000
_cell.length_c   1.000
_cell.angle_alpha   90.00
_cell.angle_beta   90.00
_cell.angle_gamma   90.00
#
_symmetry.space_group_name_H-M   'P 1'
#
loop_
_entity.id
_entity.type
_entity.pdbx_description
1 polymer ?
#
loop_
_entity_poly.entity_id
_entity_poly.type
_entity_poly.pdbx_seq_one_letter_code
_entity_poly.pdbx_strand_id
1 'polypeptide(L)'
;MGRKPGSSAPRSGEWRLRACSALLYVVVLAHIWLAPFTKVEESFNVQAMHDLWNHGADLEAYDHHLFPGVVPRTFLGAMSIVALASPALTALRLLQAPLLWQLYAVRACLGALSVASLHSIQSALAVRFGRLAALLFCLLTTVQFHTPFYASRPLPNVLACVLTNWGLAAWLGSTSPARVIGLFAAAVVIFRSDAALLAAPIGSHLLLSKQVTFPRAVSLAAGAALASLALTVAVDSLMWRRLVWPEGEVFAFNTWHNKSSEWGTQSWHWYCTSALPRALHGGFPLAALGATWDRRARPLLAVGLAFVGLYSFLPHKEARFLFPALPLFTACAAVALQRIPAQCTARKAREEGLPPKALAGRGYDYLLTDQAVVEGCVAVESVLGYDHLELARPLLLTRLPLRIALAAKVWIQKCTAL
;
A
#
# COMPACT_ATOMS: atom_id res chain seq x y z
N MET A 1 21.08 30.82 -21.61
CA MET A 1 21.63 29.45 -21.79
C MET A 1 20.78 28.47 -21.00
N GLY A 2 20.04 27.61 -21.71
CA GLY A 2 18.99 26.77 -21.14
C GLY A 2 19.50 25.62 -20.28
N ARG A 3 18.81 25.37 -19.17
CA ARG A 3 18.89 24.12 -18.41
C ARG A 3 18.27 23.01 -19.25
N LYS A 4 19.08 22.03 -19.66
CA LYS A 4 18.58 20.75 -20.17
C LYS A 4 17.74 20.06 -19.08
N PRO A 5 16.57 19.48 -19.41
CA PRO A 5 15.85 18.61 -18.50
C PRO A 5 16.67 17.32 -18.31
N GLY A 6 17.00 17.00 -17.06
CA GLY A 6 17.69 15.77 -16.71
C GLY A 6 16.79 14.57 -17.02
N SER A 7 17.19 13.76 -17.98
CA SER A 7 16.67 12.41 -18.18
C SER A 7 16.95 11.60 -16.90
N SER A 8 15.91 11.27 -16.15
CA SER A 8 16.00 10.38 -14.99
C SER A 8 16.26 8.95 -15.47
N ALA A 9 17.52 8.54 -15.55
CA ALA A 9 17.85 7.13 -15.63
C ALA A 9 17.21 6.41 -14.42
N PRO A 10 16.52 5.27 -14.60
CA PRO A 10 15.89 4.56 -13.50
C PRO A 10 16.94 4.21 -12.46
N ARG A 11 16.67 4.56 -11.18
CA ARG A 11 17.59 4.27 -10.08
C ARG A 11 17.81 2.76 -10.04
N SER A 12 19.07 2.32 -10.07
CA SER A 12 19.46 0.91 -10.10
C SER A 12 18.62 0.08 -9.11
N GLY A 13 17.84 -0.90 -9.60
CA GLY A 13 17.00 -1.80 -8.79
C GLY A 13 15.51 -1.46 -8.68
N GLU A 14 15.03 -0.34 -9.24
CA GLU A 14 13.59 0.00 -9.25
C GLU A 14 12.75 -1.03 -10.03
N TRP A 15 13.34 -1.66 -11.05
CA TRP A 15 12.70 -2.71 -11.84
C TRP A 15 12.25 -3.91 -11.00
N ARG A 16 12.95 -4.23 -9.88
CA ARG A 16 12.58 -5.36 -9.00
C ARG A 16 11.27 -5.08 -8.25
N LEU A 17 11.05 -3.85 -7.82
CA LEU A 17 9.81 -3.45 -7.16
C LEU A 17 8.64 -3.54 -8.13
N ARG A 18 8.83 -2.99 -9.35
CA ARG A 18 7.83 -3.05 -10.42
C ARG A 18 7.52 -4.49 -10.85
N ALA A 19 8.54 -5.34 -10.98
CA ALA A 19 8.36 -6.77 -11.26
C ALA A 19 7.54 -7.48 -10.18
N CYS A 20 7.79 -7.18 -8.90
CA CYS A 20 6.98 -7.73 -7.82
C CYS A 20 5.52 -7.25 -7.87
N SER A 21 5.27 -5.96 -8.14
CA SER A 21 3.90 -5.47 -8.33
C SER A 21 3.21 -6.09 -9.54
N ALA A 22 3.95 -6.34 -10.62
CA ALA A 22 3.43 -7.06 -11.78
C ALA A 22 3.04 -8.51 -11.41
N LEU A 23 3.86 -9.20 -10.62
CA LEU A 23 3.51 -10.53 -10.08
C LEU A 23 2.22 -10.48 -9.25
N LEU A 24 2.08 -9.49 -8.36
CA LEU A 24 0.84 -9.31 -7.60
C LEU A 24 -0.37 -9.12 -8.53
N TYR A 25 -0.23 -8.32 -9.60
CA TYR A 25 -1.30 -8.13 -10.57
C TYR A 25 -1.64 -9.41 -11.33
N VAL A 26 -0.65 -10.22 -11.72
CA VAL A 26 -0.88 -11.55 -12.31
C VAL A 26 -1.69 -12.45 -11.37
N VAL A 27 -1.39 -12.43 -10.07
CA VAL A 27 -2.17 -13.17 -9.07
C VAL A 27 -3.59 -12.63 -8.95
N VAL A 28 -3.80 -11.31 -9.03
CA VAL A 28 -5.15 -10.73 -9.08
C VAL A 28 -5.93 -11.19 -10.31
N LEU A 29 -5.30 -11.20 -11.49
CA LEU A 29 -5.91 -11.69 -12.73
C LEU A 29 -6.26 -13.18 -12.64
N ALA A 30 -5.41 -13.99 -12.04
CA ALA A 30 -5.69 -15.40 -11.78
C ALA A 30 -6.96 -15.58 -10.93
N HIS A 31 -7.17 -14.75 -9.90
CA HIS A 31 -8.40 -14.79 -9.09
C HIS A 31 -9.65 -14.31 -9.86
N ILE A 32 -9.53 -13.40 -10.84
CA ILE A 32 -10.64 -13.06 -11.72
C ILE A 32 -11.07 -14.27 -12.54
N TRP A 33 -10.09 -15.00 -13.09
CA TRP A 33 -10.34 -16.21 -13.88
C TRP A 33 -10.93 -17.35 -13.05
N LEU A 34 -10.36 -17.62 -11.86
CA LEU A 34 -10.80 -18.71 -10.99
C LEU A 34 -12.14 -18.44 -10.30
N ALA A 35 -12.48 -17.17 -10.07
CA ALA A 35 -13.71 -16.75 -9.40
C ALA A 35 -14.38 -15.60 -10.17
N PRO A 36 -15.00 -15.91 -11.32
CA PRO A 36 -15.53 -14.90 -12.24
C PRO A 36 -16.79 -14.23 -11.70
N PHE A 37 -17.59 -14.95 -10.92
CA PHE A 37 -18.86 -14.49 -10.39
C PHE A 37 -18.70 -13.57 -9.17
N THR A 38 -19.69 -12.71 -9.00
CA THR A 38 -19.74 -11.63 -8.01
C THR A 38 -20.68 -12.01 -6.87
N LYS A 39 -20.39 -11.52 -5.67
CA LYS A 39 -21.31 -11.64 -4.53
C LYS A 39 -22.41 -10.59 -4.60
N VAL A 40 -23.45 -10.77 -3.78
CA VAL A 40 -24.58 -9.83 -3.70
C VAL A 40 -24.13 -8.42 -3.34
N GLU A 41 -23.08 -8.25 -2.53
CA GLU A 41 -22.61 -6.93 -2.09
C GLU A 41 -21.77 -6.21 -3.15
N GLU A 42 -21.42 -6.89 -4.23
CA GLU A 42 -20.75 -6.33 -5.40
C GLU A 42 -21.77 -5.83 -6.45
N SER A 43 -23.05 -6.22 -6.33
CA SER A 43 -24.08 -6.05 -7.35
C SER A 43 -24.19 -4.59 -7.82
N PHE A 44 -24.32 -3.64 -6.90
CA PHE A 44 -24.51 -2.24 -7.25
C PHE A 44 -23.42 -1.72 -8.19
N ASN A 45 -22.14 -1.88 -7.84
CA ASN A 45 -21.06 -1.35 -8.68
C ASN A 45 -20.91 -2.15 -9.98
N VAL A 46 -21.20 -3.46 -9.96
CA VAL A 46 -21.23 -4.28 -11.20
C VAL A 46 -22.26 -3.72 -12.16
N GLN A 47 -23.50 -3.53 -11.70
CA GLN A 47 -24.59 -3.02 -12.53
C GLN A 47 -24.36 -1.56 -12.91
N ALA A 48 -23.91 -0.71 -11.99
CA ALA A 48 -23.55 0.67 -12.31
C ALA A 48 -22.49 0.76 -13.43
N MET A 49 -21.45 -0.09 -13.39
CA MET A 49 -20.45 -0.13 -14.47
C MET A 49 -21.02 -0.66 -15.79
N HIS A 50 -21.91 -1.67 -15.72
CA HIS A 50 -22.62 -2.19 -16.88
C HIS A 50 -23.50 -1.11 -17.52
N ASP A 51 -24.31 -0.41 -16.73
CA ASP A 51 -25.31 0.54 -17.20
C ASP A 51 -24.66 1.81 -17.76
N LEU A 52 -23.63 2.32 -17.08
CA LEU A 52 -22.82 3.43 -17.59
C LEU A 52 -22.24 3.13 -18.97
N TRP A 53 -21.85 1.88 -19.22
CA TRP A 53 -21.25 1.47 -20.51
C TRP A 53 -22.30 1.17 -21.59
N ASN A 54 -23.36 0.45 -21.25
CA ASN A 54 -24.33 -0.09 -22.21
C ASN A 54 -25.55 0.80 -22.41
N HIS A 55 -26.01 1.51 -21.38
CA HIS A 55 -27.16 2.42 -21.45
C HIS A 55 -26.74 3.90 -21.55
N GLY A 56 -25.56 4.25 -21.05
CA GLY A 56 -24.98 5.59 -21.25
C GLY A 56 -25.87 6.68 -20.65
N ALA A 57 -26.40 7.59 -21.48
CA ALA A 57 -27.25 8.69 -21.03
C ALA A 57 -28.71 8.28 -20.77
N ASP A 58 -29.12 7.07 -21.17
CA ASP A 58 -30.47 6.56 -20.90
C ASP A 58 -30.57 6.09 -19.44
N LEU A 59 -30.76 7.06 -18.53
CA LEU A 59 -30.85 6.80 -17.10
C LEU A 59 -32.08 5.97 -16.72
N GLU A 60 -33.11 5.88 -17.56
CA GLU A 60 -34.32 5.11 -17.24
C GLU A 60 -34.07 3.60 -17.32
N ALA A 61 -33.09 3.20 -18.14
CA ALA A 61 -32.71 1.81 -18.32
C ALA A 61 -31.77 1.27 -17.21
N TYR A 62 -31.40 2.08 -16.22
CA TYR A 62 -30.45 1.67 -15.18
C TYR A 62 -31.11 0.77 -14.12
N ASP A 63 -30.40 -0.27 -13.70
CA ASP A 63 -30.87 -1.34 -12.83
C ASP A 63 -31.30 -0.83 -11.45
N HIS A 64 -30.58 0.17 -10.89
CA HIS A 64 -30.82 0.67 -9.53
C HIS A 64 -32.17 1.39 -9.35
N HIS A 65 -32.85 1.74 -10.44
CA HIS A 65 -34.21 2.28 -10.37
C HIS A 65 -35.26 1.17 -10.17
N LEU A 66 -35.03 -0.02 -10.73
CA LEU A 66 -35.92 -1.16 -10.57
C LEU A 66 -35.57 -2.00 -9.33
N PHE A 67 -34.27 -2.16 -9.05
CA PHE A 67 -33.74 -2.91 -7.92
C PHE A 67 -32.88 -2.00 -7.01
N PRO A 68 -33.49 -0.98 -6.38
CA PRO A 68 -32.77 -0.17 -5.41
C PRO A 68 -32.36 -1.05 -4.23
N GLY A 69 -31.05 -1.16 -4.00
CA GLY A 69 -30.55 -1.80 -2.77
C GLY A 69 -31.04 -1.07 -1.51
N VAL A 70 -30.76 -1.65 -0.34
CA VAL A 70 -31.23 -1.12 0.97
C VAL A 70 -30.83 0.34 1.20
N VAL A 71 -29.66 0.74 0.68
CA VAL A 71 -29.11 2.09 0.78
C VAL A 71 -28.45 2.47 -0.55
N PRO A 72 -28.50 3.74 -0.96
CA PRO A 72 -27.83 4.19 -2.16
C PRO A 72 -26.31 4.05 -2.04
N ARG A 73 -25.66 3.99 -3.19
CA ARG A 73 -24.21 3.90 -3.33
C ARG A 73 -23.77 4.89 -4.40
N THR A 74 -22.53 5.36 -4.28
CA THR A 74 -21.98 6.34 -5.22
C THR A 74 -21.59 5.71 -6.56
N PHE A 75 -21.89 6.41 -7.65
CA PHE A 75 -21.47 6.11 -9.02
C PHE A 75 -20.03 6.55 -9.30
N LEU A 76 -19.43 7.41 -8.47
CA LEU A 76 -18.07 7.94 -8.72
C LEU A 76 -17.02 6.83 -8.90
N GLY A 77 -17.12 5.75 -8.13
CA GLY A 77 -16.24 4.59 -8.28
C GLY A 77 -16.45 3.88 -9.62
N ALA A 78 -17.70 3.53 -9.93
CA ALA A 78 -18.06 2.85 -11.18
C ALA A 78 -17.68 3.68 -12.42
N MET A 79 -17.98 4.99 -12.42
CA MET A 79 -17.61 5.93 -13.49
C MET A 79 -16.10 5.97 -13.70
N SER A 80 -15.32 6.04 -12.62
CA SER A 80 -13.86 6.07 -12.71
C SER A 80 -13.31 4.79 -13.35
N ILE A 81 -13.86 3.62 -12.99
CA ILE A 81 -13.44 2.33 -13.57
C ILE A 81 -13.88 2.20 -15.03
N VAL A 82 -15.12 2.57 -15.38
CA VAL A 82 -15.59 2.54 -16.77
C VAL A 82 -14.77 3.47 -17.65
N ALA A 83 -14.45 4.68 -17.18
CA ALA A 83 -13.61 5.62 -17.91
C ALA A 83 -12.23 5.03 -18.23
N LEU A 84 -11.58 4.41 -17.22
CA LEU A 84 -10.28 3.76 -17.39
C LEU A 84 -10.34 2.49 -18.24
N ALA A 85 -11.44 1.74 -18.16
CA ALA A 85 -11.65 0.50 -18.92
C ALA A 85 -12.18 0.75 -20.35
N SER A 86 -12.59 1.98 -20.68
CA SER A 86 -13.26 2.32 -21.94
C SER A 86 -12.53 1.87 -23.21
N PRO A 87 -11.18 1.89 -23.32
CA PRO A 87 -10.52 1.38 -24.53
C PRO A 87 -10.71 -0.13 -24.70
N ALA A 88 -10.59 -0.89 -23.59
CA ALA A 88 -10.80 -2.33 -23.59
C ALA A 88 -12.27 -2.69 -23.84
N LEU A 89 -13.20 -1.96 -23.22
CA LEU A 89 -14.63 -2.17 -23.42
C LEU A 89 -15.05 -1.86 -24.86
N THR A 90 -14.47 -0.83 -25.49
CA THR A 90 -14.68 -0.52 -26.91
C THR A 90 -14.20 -1.67 -27.79
N ALA A 91 -12.98 -2.17 -27.57
CA ALA A 91 -12.45 -3.31 -28.31
C ALA A 91 -13.34 -4.56 -28.17
N LEU A 92 -13.81 -4.85 -26.96
CA LEU A 92 -14.73 -5.96 -26.70
C LEU A 92 -16.08 -5.78 -27.39
N ARG A 93 -16.63 -4.57 -27.45
CA ARG A 93 -17.86 -4.26 -28.18
C ARG A 93 -17.68 -4.45 -29.70
N LEU A 94 -16.55 -4.00 -30.25
CA LEU A 94 -16.23 -4.18 -31.68
C LEU A 94 -16.06 -5.66 -32.04
N LEU A 95 -15.51 -6.46 -31.13
CA LEU A 95 -15.38 -7.91 -31.26
C LEU A 95 -16.67 -8.69 -30.95
N GLN A 96 -17.77 -8.00 -30.63
CA GLN A 96 -19.04 -8.60 -30.20
C GLN A 96 -18.86 -9.63 -29.06
N ALA A 97 -17.91 -9.35 -28.16
CA ALA A 97 -17.59 -10.27 -27.07
C ALA A 97 -18.75 -10.37 -26.07
N PRO A 98 -19.00 -11.57 -25.49
CA PRO A 98 -19.99 -11.75 -24.44
C PRO A 98 -19.81 -10.79 -23.25
N LEU A 99 -20.91 -10.43 -22.57
CA LEU A 99 -20.92 -9.52 -21.41
C LEU A 99 -19.93 -9.92 -20.30
N LEU A 100 -19.66 -11.22 -20.14
CA LEU A 100 -18.65 -11.71 -19.20
C LEU A 100 -17.27 -11.07 -19.41
N TRP A 101 -16.87 -10.81 -20.66
CA TRP A 101 -15.59 -10.16 -20.95
C TRP A 101 -15.57 -8.68 -20.54
N GLN A 102 -16.72 -8.00 -20.59
CA GLN A 102 -16.84 -6.64 -20.07
C GLN A 102 -16.63 -6.65 -18.55
N LEU A 103 -17.22 -7.62 -17.83
CA LEU A 103 -16.99 -7.81 -16.41
C LEU A 103 -15.50 -8.08 -16.10
N TYR A 104 -14.83 -8.93 -16.89
CA TYR A 104 -13.40 -9.17 -16.72
C TYR A 104 -12.57 -7.91 -16.94
N ALA A 105 -12.90 -7.10 -17.96
CA ALA A 105 -12.18 -5.86 -18.25
C ALA A 105 -12.29 -4.84 -17.10
N VAL A 106 -13.49 -4.59 -16.58
CA VAL A 106 -13.67 -3.64 -15.46
C VAL A 106 -13.03 -4.16 -14.17
N ARG A 107 -13.11 -5.47 -13.89
CA ARG A 107 -12.45 -6.09 -12.72
C ARG A 107 -10.93 -6.05 -12.84
N ALA A 108 -10.38 -6.29 -14.03
CA ALA A 108 -8.94 -6.17 -14.28
C ALA A 108 -8.47 -4.72 -14.09
N CYS A 109 -9.24 -3.74 -14.56
CA CYS A 109 -8.96 -2.32 -14.37
C CYS A 109 -8.95 -1.93 -12.88
N LEU A 110 -9.98 -2.34 -12.11
CA LEU A 110 -10.02 -2.13 -10.66
C LEU A 110 -8.85 -2.84 -9.95
N GLY A 111 -8.53 -4.06 -10.37
CA GLY A 111 -7.39 -4.81 -9.88
C GLY A 111 -6.06 -4.08 -10.11
N ALA A 112 -5.87 -3.50 -11.29
CA ALA A 112 -4.69 -2.72 -11.63
C ALA A 112 -4.60 -1.46 -10.76
N LEU A 113 -5.72 -0.77 -10.55
CA LEU A 113 -5.79 0.41 -9.68
C LEU A 113 -5.46 0.07 -8.21
N SER A 114 -6.01 -1.03 -7.71
CA SER A 114 -5.69 -1.57 -6.37
C SER A 114 -4.19 -1.88 -6.24
N VAL A 115 -3.60 -2.57 -7.22
CA VAL A 115 -2.16 -2.88 -7.23
C VAL A 115 -1.31 -1.60 -7.33
N ALA A 116 -1.71 -0.62 -8.13
CA ALA A 116 -1.00 0.67 -8.22
C ALA A 116 -1.03 1.43 -6.88
N SER A 117 -2.13 1.34 -6.14
CA SER A 117 -2.24 1.92 -4.79
C SER A 117 -1.32 1.22 -3.78
N LEU A 118 -1.23 -0.11 -3.83
CA LEU A 118 -0.31 -0.90 -3.00
C LEU A 118 1.16 -0.68 -3.41
N HIS A 119 1.45 -0.50 -4.70
CA HIS A 119 2.79 -0.16 -5.19
C HIS A 119 3.25 1.22 -4.67
N SER A 120 2.32 2.16 -4.48
CA SER A 120 2.64 3.45 -3.86
C SER A 120 3.08 3.27 -2.41
N ILE A 121 2.43 2.38 -1.65
CA ILE A 121 2.86 2.00 -0.29
C ILE A 121 4.23 1.32 -0.34
N GLN A 122 4.42 0.35 -1.24
CA GLN A 122 5.69 -0.34 -1.44
C GLN A 122 6.84 0.65 -1.69
N SER A 123 6.61 1.64 -2.56
CA SER A 123 7.59 2.67 -2.89
C SER A 123 7.93 3.54 -1.66
N ALA A 124 6.92 3.94 -0.88
CA ALA A 124 7.13 4.67 0.37
C ALA A 124 7.91 3.83 1.41
N LEU A 125 7.64 2.52 1.49
CA LEU A 125 8.39 1.60 2.36
C LEU A 125 9.85 1.45 1.90
N ALA A 126 10.09 1.44 0.59
CA ALA A 126 11.45 1.33 0.04
C ALA A 126 12.33 2.50 0.47
N VAL A 127 11.74 3.71 0.53
CA VAL A 127 12.40 4.92 1.03
C VAL A 127 12.59 4.87 2.56
N ARG A 128 11.56 4.47 3.30
CA ARG A 128 11.56 4.57 4.77
C ARG A 128 12.30 3.45 5.50
N PHE A 129 12.18 2.22 5.00
CA PHE A 129 12.71 1.01 5.64
C PHE A 129 13.75 0.27 4.82
N GLY A 130 13.88 0.60 3.52
CA GLY A 130 14.80 -0.03 2.58
C GLY A 130 14.10 -0.95 1.59
N ARG A 131 14.81 -1.30 0.51
CA ARG A 131 14.27 -2.06 -0.62
C ARG A 131 13.83 -3.47 -0.24
N LEU A 132 14.53 -4.12 0.70
CA LEU A 132 14.19 -5.46 1.14
C LEU A 132 12.82 -5.52 1.82
N ALA A 133 12.54 -4.61 2.77
CA ALA A 133 11.20 -4.46 3.36
C ALA A 133 10.12 -4.22 2.29
N ALA A 134 10.38 -3.39 1.29
CA ALA A 134 9.43 -3.13 0.21
C ALA A 134 9.16 -4.37 -0.66
N LEU A 135 10.19 -5.16 -0.99
CA LEU A 135 10.02 -6.42 -1.71
C LEU A 135 9.24 -7.43 -0.86
N LEU A 136 9.60 -7.60 0.41
CA LEU A 136 8.93 -8.50 1.34
C LEU A 136 7.46 -8.10 1.58
N PHE A 137 7.16 -6.80 1.66
CA PHE A 137 5.77 -6.31 1.74
C PHE A 137 4.95 -6.76 0.54
N CYS A 138 5.48 -6.59 -0.67
CA CYS A 138 4.80 -7.00 -1.89
C CYS A 138 4.66 -8.53 -1.98
N LEU A 139 5.70 -9.30 -1.64
CA LEU A 139 5.65 -10.76 -1.61
C LEU A 139 4.62 -11.27 -0.60
N LEU A 140 4.62 -10.73 0.63
CA LEU A 140 3.62 -11.05 1.65
C LEU A 140 2.20 -10.74 1.15
N THR A 141 2.00 -9.56 0.56
CA THR A 141 0.70 -9.17 -0.01
C THR A 141 0.25 -10.12 -1.12
N THR A 142 1.20 -10.64 -1.91
CA THR A 142 0.94 -11.57 -3.02
C THR A 142 0.50 -12.95 -2.53
N VAL A 143 1.08 -13.45 -1.43
CA VAL A 143 0.76 -14.78 -0.87
C VAL A 143 -0.44 -14.77 0.08
N GLN A 144 -0.80 -13.60 0.64
CA GLN A 144 -2.03 -13.45 1.42
C GLN A 144 -3.24 -13.68 0.52
N PHE A 145 -4.17 -14.54 0.90
CA PHE A 145 -5.38 -14.77 0.10
C PHE A 145 -6.26 -13.51 -0.04
N HIS A 146 -6.51 -12.80 1.06
CA HIS A 146 -7.56 -11.77 1.12
C HIS A 146 -7.27 -10.58 0.19
N THR A 147 -6.09 -9.97 0.27
CA THR A 147 -5.77 -8.77 -0.52
C THR A 147 -5.90 -8.98 -2.04
N PRO A 148 -5.22 -9.94 -2.68
CA PRO A 148 -5.31 -10.17 -4.12
C PRO A 148 -6.68 -10.70 -4.56
N PHE A 149 -7.35 -11.54 -3.76
CA PHE A 149 -8.69 -12.05 -4.11
C PHE A 149 -9.73 -10.92 -4.18
N TYR A 150 -9.68 -9.97 -3.24
CA TYR A 150 -10.64 -8.87 -3.20
C TYR A 150 -10.22 -7.64 -4.04
N ALA A 151 -8.95 -7.50 -4.43
CA ALA A 151 -8.42 -6.32 -5.13
C ALA A 151 -9.15 -5.95 -6.43
N SER A 152 -9.76 -6.93 -7.11
CA SER A 152 -10.52 -6.76 -8.37
C SER A 152 -12.04 -6.80 -8.19
N ARG A 153 -12.53 -7.00 -6.96
CA ARG A 153 -13.96 -7.11 -6.67
C ARG A 153 -14.54 -5.72 -6.41
N PRO A 154 -15.63 -5.31 -7.10
CA PRO A 154 -16.16 -3.95 -7.03
C PRO A 154 -16.99 -3.71 -5.76
N LEU A 155 -16.37 -3.96 -4.63
CA LEU A 155 -16.90 -3.61 -3.31
C LEU A 155 -16.62 -2.13 -3.03
N PRO A 156 -17.54 -1.40 -2.37
CA PRO A 156 -17.26 -0.05 -1.88
C PRO A 156 -15.97 0.02 -1.04
N ASN A 157 -15.67 -1.04 -0.29
CA ASN A 157 -14.46 -1.15 0.53
C ASN A 157 -13.19 -1.16 -0.30
N VAL A 158 -13.20 -1.78 -1.48
CA VAL A 158 -12.03 -1.88 -2.36
C VAL A 158 -11.78 -0.52 -3.02
N LEU A 159 -12.85 0.15 -3.48
CA LEU A 159 -12.77 1.52 -4.00
C LEU A 159 -12.25 2.52 -2.94
N ALA A 160 -12.77 2.45 -1.71
CA ALA A 160 -12.24 3.22 -0.59
C ALA A 160 -10.77 2.86 -0.30
N CYS A 161 -10.43 1.56 -0.37
CA CYS A 161 -9.08 1.05 -0.12
C CYS A 161 -8.04 1.69 -1.06
N VAL A 162 -8.37 1.89 -2.35
CA VAL A 162 -7.48 2.58 -3.31
C VAL A 162 -7.08 3.97 -2.80
N LEU A 163 -8.05 4.80 -2.39
CA LEU A 163 -7.77 6.15 -1.88
C LEU A 163 -7.02 6.11 -0.54
N THR A 164 -7.44 5.24 0.39
CA THR A 164 -6.76 5.11 1.68
C THR A 164 -5.32 4.61 1.51
N ASN A 165 -5.04 3.72 0.56
CA ASN A 165 -3.68 3.24 0.26
C ASN A 165 -2.78 4.35 -0.27
N TRP A 166 -3.28 5.19 -1.18
CA TRP A 166 -2.54 6.39 -1.59
C TRP A 166 -2.33 7.38 -0.43
N GLY A 167 -3.31 7.51 0.46
CA GLY A 167 -3.19 8.29 1.70
C GLY A 167 -2.11 7.74 2.63
N LEU A 168 -2.09 6.42 2.83
CA LEU A 168 -1.08 5.70 3.61
C LEU A 168 0.30 5.84 2.98
N ALA A 169 0.42 5.72 1.65
CA ALA A 169 1.67 5.94 0.93
C ALA A 169 2.20 7.36 1.14
N ALA A 170 1.31 8.37 1.03
CA ALA A 170 1.66 9.76 1.25
C ALA A 170 2.11 10.03 2.70
N TRP A 171 1.45 9.39 3.68
CA TRP A 171 1.80 9.45 5.10
C TRP A 171 3.13 8.76 5.40
N LEU A 172 3.35 7.56 4.86
CA LEU A 172 4.59 6.79 5.04
C LEU A 172 5.81 7.49 4.41
N GLY A 173 5.62 8.07 3.23
CA GLY A 173 6.64 8.81 2.50
C GLY A 173 6.87 10.24 3.00
N SER A 174 6.18 10.68 4.05
CA SER A 174 6.27 12.03 4.63
C SER A 174 6.16 13.15 3.59
N THR A 175 5.26 12.99 2.61
CA THR A 175 5.18 13.90 1.45
C THR A 175 4.44 15.20 1.77
N SER A 176 3.12 15.14 1.94
CA SER A 176 2.29 16.32 2.23
C SER A 176 1.10 15.95 3.13
N PRO A 177 0.97 16.57 4.32
CA PRO A 177 -0.20 16.39 5.18
C PRO A 177 -1.51 16.72 4.47
N ALA A 178 -1.53 17.71 3.57
CA ALA A 178 -2.71 18.06 2.79
C ALA A 178 -3.15 16.92 1.86
N ARG A 179 -2.19 16.20 1.25
CA ARG A 179 -2.50 15.03 0.41
C ARG A 179 -3.07 13.89 1.25
N VAL A 180 -2.50 13.63 2.44
CA VAL A 180 -3.00 12.60 3.36
C VAL A 180 -4.43 12.93 3.77
N ILE A 181 -4.67 14.13 4.31
CA ILE A 181 -5.98 14.57 4.78
C ILE A 181 -7.00 14.58 3.65
N GLY A 182 -6.63 15.10 2.47
CA GLY A 182 -7.53 15.17 1.32
C GLY A 182 -7.98 13.80 0.82
N LEU A 183 -7.05 12.83 0.70
CA LEU A 183 -7.38 11.47 0.25
C LEU A 183 -8.26 10.72 1.25
N PHE A 184 -7.98 10.85 2.56
CA PHE A 184 -8.82 10.26 3.60
C PHE A 184 -10.19 10.93 3.67
N ALA A 185 -10.29 12.25 3.55
CA ALA A 185 -11.56 12.96 3.51
C ALA A 185 -12.42 12.51 2.30
N ALA A 186 -11.82 12.38 1.12
CA ALA A 186 -12.50 11.85 -0.06
C ALA A 186 -12.97 10.41 0.15
N ALA A 187 -12.12 9.53 0.71
CA ALA A 187 -12.51 8.16 1.03
C ALA A 187 -13.71 8.10 2.01
N VAL A 188 -13.70 8.95 3.03
CA VAL A 188 -14.75 9.05 4.06
C VAL A 188 -16.08 9.54 3.49
N VAL A 189 -16.03 10.64 2.71
CA VAL A 189 -17.25 11.32 2.25
C VAL A 189 -17.89 10.62 1.05
N ILE A 190 -17.08 10.06 0.14
CA ILE A 190 -17.57 9.48 -1.12
C ILE A 190 -17.91 8.00 -0.95
N PHE A 191 -17.01 7.22 -0.34
CA PHE A 191 -17.11 5.77 -0.40
C PHE A 191 -17.54 5.10 0.90
N ARG A 192 -16.91 5.50 2.01
CA ARG A 192 -16.98 4.76 3.27
C ARG A 192 -16.64 5.63 4.48
N SER A 193 -17.65 6.01 5.23
CA SER A 193 -17.57 6.82 6.45
C SER A 193 -16.72 6.15 7.55
N ASP A 194 -16.68 4.82 7.59
CA ASP A 194 -15.89 4.05 8.55
C ASP A 194 -14.36 4.18 8.33
N ALA A 195 -13.91 4.64 7.16
CA ALA A 195 -12.51 5.02 6.93
C ALA A 195 -12.06 6.15 7.87
N ALA A 196 -13.01 6.89 8.49
CA ALA A 196 -12.71 7.90 9.50
C ALA A 196 -12.04 7.29 10.73
N LEU A 197 -12.34 6.03 11.06
CA LEU A 197 -11.71 5.29 12.15
C LEU A 197 -10.21 5.06 11.90
N LEU A 198 -9.78 5.04 10.64
CA LEU A 198 -8.37 4.96 10.26
C LEU A 198 -7.75 6.37 10.11
N ALA A 199 -8.52 7.31 9.57
CA ALA A 199 -8.10 8.70 9.41
C ALA A 199 -7.80 9.38 10.75
N ALA A 200 -8.60 9.12 11.80
CA ALA A 200 -8.44 9.70 13.12
C ALA A 200 -7.06 9.42 13.75
N PRO A 201 -6.60 8.17 13.94
CA PRO A 201 -5.28 7.90 14.50
C PRO A 201 -4.13 8.40 13.61
N ILE A 202 -4.29 8.43 12.28
CA ILE A 202 -3.31 9.04 11.38
C ILE A 202 -3.24 10.55 11.59
N GLY A 203 -4.39 11.23 11.69
CA GLY A 203 -4.51 12.65 11.98
C GLY A 203 -3.89 13.00 13.34
N SER A 204 -4.18 12.21 14.38
CA SER A 204 -3.55 12.33 15.69
C SER A 204 -2.03 12.20 15.58
N HIS A 205 -1.53 11.22 14.83
CA HIS A 205 -0.09 11.09 14.60
C HIS A 205 0.50 12.32 13.89
N LEU A 206 -0.17 12.87 12.87
CA LEU A 206 0.29 14.08 12.17
C LEU A 206 0.37 15.31 13.11
N LEU A 207 -0.61 15.46 14.01
CA LEU A 207 -0.63 16.54 15.01
C LEU A 207 0.46 16.35 16.07
N LEU A 208 0.57 15.14 16.64
CA LEU A 208 1.55 14.82 17.69
C LEU A 208 2.99 14.90 17.17
N SER A 209 3.21 14.54 15.90
CA SER A 209 4.51 14.69 15.23
C SER A 209 4.76 16.10 14.68
N LYS A 210 3.87 17.07 14.96
CA LYS A 210 3.94 18.47 14.52
C LYS A 210 4.11 18.65 13.00
N GLN A 211 3.62 17.70 12.21
CA GLN A 211 3.63 17.79 10.75
C GLN A 211 2.57 18.77 10.22
N VAL A 212 1.51 18.99 11.00
CA VAL A 212 0.45 19.95 10.69
C VAL A 212 -0.07 20.56 12.00
N THR A 213 -0.48 21.83 11.97
CA THR A 213 -1.16 22.48 13.11
C THR A 213 -2.64 22.12 13.13
N PHE A 214 -3.27 22.13 14.30
CA PHE A 214 -4.70 21.78 14.42
C PHE A 214 -5.61 22.65 13.53
N PRO A 215 -5.50 24.00 13.51
CA PRO A 215 -6.36 24.81 12.64
C PRO A 215 -6.16 24.51 11.15
N ARG A 216 -4.92 24.23 10.74
CA ARG A 216 -4.61 23.86 9.35
C ARG A 216 -5.13 22.46 9.00
N ALA A 217 -5.08 21.52 9.93
CA ALA A 217 -5.64 20.19 9.72
C ALA A 217 -7.17 20.27 9.53
N VAL A 218 -7.86 21.06 10.37
CA VAL A 218 -9.30 21.30 10.26
C VAL A 218 -9.65 21.98 8.94
N SER A 219 -8.92 23.03 8.54
CA SER A 219 -9.22 23.72 7.28
C SER A 219 -9.02 22.84 6.05
N LEU A 220 -7.95 22.03 6.03
CA LEU A 220 -7.69 21.06 4.97
C LEU A 220 -8.77 19.96 4.93
N ALA A 221 -9.15 19.43 6.08
CA ALA A 221 -10.18 18.40 6.18
C ALA A 221 -11.54 18.93 5.75
N ALA A 222 -11.95 20.11 6.23
CA ALA A 222 -13.20 20.75 5.87
C ALA A 222 -13.26 21.08 4.37
N GLY A 223 -12.20 21.68 3.82
CA GLY A 223 -12.14 22.00 2.39
C GLY A 223 -12.22 20.75 1.51
N ALA A 224 -11.48 19.68 1.85
CA ALA A 224 -11.53 18.42 1.11
C ALA A 224 -12.87 17.69 1.26
N ALA A 225 -13.46 17.72 2.46
CA ALA A 225 -14.77 17.12 2.71
C ALA A 225 -15.87 17.86 1.94
N LEU A 226 -15.88 19.19 1.94
CA LEU A 226 -16.83 20.00 1.17
C LEU A 226 -16.70 19.78 -0.34
N ALA A 227 -15.47 19.74 -0.86
CA ALA A 227 -15.23 19.46 -2.28
C ALA A 227 -15.69 18.04 -2.66
N SER A 228 -15.40 17.05 -1.81
CA SER A 228 -15.83 15.66 -2.02
C SER A 228 -17.35 15.51 -1.93
N LEU A 229 -17.98 16.22 -0.98
CA LEU A 229 -19.43 16.24 -0.77
C LEU A 229 -20.13 16.87 -1.98
N ALA A 230 -19.65 18.03 -2.45
CA ALA A 230 -20.18 18.69 -3.63
C ALA A 230 -20.09 17.76 -4.86
N LEU A 231 -18.98 17.04 -5.03
CA LEU A 231 -18.79 16.10 -6.12
C LEU A 231 -19.76 14.92 -6.06
N THR A 232 -19.86 14.21 -4.92
CA THR A 232 -20.78 13.07 -4.79
C THR A 232 -22.23 13.50 -4.88
N VAL A 233 -22.62 14.61 -4.22
CA VAL A 233 -24.00 15.10 -4.31
C VAL A 233 -24.35 15.49 -5.74
N ALA A 234 -23.48 16.21 -6.45
CA ALA A 234 -23.76 16.61 -7.83
C ALA A 234 -23.90 15.40 -8.77
N VAL A 235 -22.97 14.44 -8.72
CA VAL A 235 -22.98 13.27 -9.60
C VAL A 235 -24.09 12.29 -9.22
N ASP A 236 -24.17 11.93 -7.95
CA ASP A 236 -25.09 10.90 -7.49
C ASP A 236 -26.53 11.39 -7.50
N SER A 237 -26.80 12.68 -7.29
CA SER A 237 -28.18 13.18 -7.40
C SER A 237 -28.73 13.12 -8.83
N LEU A 238 -27.86 13.26 -9.83
CA LEU A 238 -28.22 13.05 -11.22
C LEU A 238 -28.52 11.58 -11.49
N MET A 239 -27.63 10.68 -11.07
CA MET A 239 -27.76 9.24 -11.30
C MET A 239 -28.95 8.62 -10.54
N TRP A 240 -29.23 9.09 -9.32
CA TRP A 240 -30.36 8.63 -8.51
C TRP A 240 -31.67 9.39 -8.78
N ARG A 241 -31.66 10.41 -9.65
CA ARG A 241 -32.81 11.27 -9.98
C ARG A 241 -33.48 11.93 -8.76
N ARG A 242 -32.73 12.13 -7.68
CA ARG A 242 -33.16 12.81 -6.45
C ARG A 242 -31.94 13.38 -5.74
N LEU A 243 -32.11 14.43 -4.94
CA LEU A 243 -31.04 14.92 -4.09
C LEU A 243 -30.60 13.80 -3.13
N VAL A 244 -29.33 13.38 -3.23
CA VAL A 244 -28.78 12.30 -2.41
C VAL A 244 -27.31 12.54 -2.09
N TRP A 245 -26.94 12.25 -0.86
CA TRP A 245 -25.56 11.96 -0.48
C TRP A 245 -25.51 10.47 -0.10
N PRO A 246 -25.01 9.59 -0.98
CA PRO A 246 -25.15 8.15 -0.79
C PRO A 246 -24.57 7.66 0.54
N GLU A 247 -23.32 8.06 0.84
CA GLU A 247 -22.67 7.64 2.08
C GLU A 247 -23.30 8.28 3.32
N GLY A 248 -23.91 9.47 3.19
CA GLY A 248 -24.69 10.08 4.28
C GLY A 248 -25.90 9.25 4.68
N GLU A 249 -26.64 8.71 3.69
CA GLU A 249 -27.76 7.81 3.95
C GLU A 249 -27.30 6.46 4.52
N VAL A 250 -26.18 5.91 4.03
CA VAL A 250 -25.54 4.71 4.59
C VAL A 250 -25.16 4.93 6.06
N PHE A 251 -24.58 6.09 6.38
CA PHE A 251 -24.20 6.44 7.74
C PHE A 251 -25.43 6.59 8.65
N ALA A 252 -26.48 7.27 8.18
CA ALA A 252 -27.74 7.37 8.92
C ALA A 252 -28.37 5.99 9.15
N PHE A 253 -28.46 5.16 8.12
CA PHE A 253 -29.01 3.80 8.22
C PHE A 253 -28.28 2.94 9.26
N ASN A 254 -26.95 2.93 9.22
CA ASN A 254 -26.16 2.05 10.09
C ASN A 254 -25.98 2.59 11.51
N THR A 255 -25.74 3.89 11.65
CA THR A 255 -25.38 4.52 12.93
C THR A 255 -26.60 5.10 13.64
N TRP A 256 -27.46 5.82 12.93
CA TRP A 256 -28.63 6.48 13.53
C TRP A 256 -29.76 5.47 13.81
N HIS A 257 -30.06 4.61 12.84
CA HIS A 257 -31.11 3.59 12.99
C HIS A 257 -30.62 2.28 13.62
N ASN A 258 -29.32 2.19 13.95
CA ASN A 258 -28.65 1.03 14.55
C ASN A 258 -28.94 -0.31 13.85
N LYS A 259 -29.16 -0.27 12.52
CA LYS A 259 -29.52 -1.45 11.71
C LYS A 259 -28.33 -2.36 11.41
N SER A 260 -27.12 -1.98 11.84
CA SER A 260 -25.91 -2.79 11.64
C SER A 260 -26.02 -4.18 12.27
N SER A 261 -26.72 -4.32 13.40
CA SER A 261 -26.87 -5.61 14.12
C SER A 261 -27.78 -6.62 13.40
N GLU A 262 -28.64 -6.18 12.48
CA GLU A 262 -29.54 -7.04 11.71
C GLU A 262 -28.80 -7.95 10.72
N TRP A 263 -27.55 -7.62 10.40
CA TRP A 263 -26.67 -8.41 9.53
C TRP A 263 -25.85 -9.46 10.29
N GLY A 264 -26.24 -9.76 11.53
CA GLY A 264 -25.55 -10.69 12.43
C GLY A 264 -24.45 -10.01 13.25
N THR A 265 -24.18 -10.56 14.43
CA THR A 265 -23.20 -10.01 15.38
C THR A 265 -22.10 -11.00 15.70
N GLN A 266 -20.93 -10.49 16.04
CA GLN A 266 -19.77 -11.27 16.45
C GLN A 266 -19.12 -10.64 17.68
N SER A 267 -18.43 -11.46 18.47
CA SER A 267 -17.74 -11.01 19.68
C SER A 267 -16.75 -9.87 19.38
N TRP A 268 -16.52 -9.00 20.37
CA TRP A 268 -15.64 -7.84 20.21
C TRP A 268 -14.22 -8.23 19.76
N HIS A 269 -13.70 -9.36 20.23
CA HIS A 269 -12.36 -9.84 19.91
C HIS A 269 -12.22 -10.55 18.55
N TRP A 270 -13.32 -10.75 17.80
CA TRP A 270 -13.33 -11.55 16.57
C TRP A 270 -12.32 -11.08 15.51
N TYR A 271 -12.10 -9.78 15.37
CA TYR A 271 -11.10 -9.28 14.42
C TYR A 271 -9.69 -9.75 14.79
N CYS A 272 -9.34 -9.75 16.07
CA CYS A 272 -8.02 -10.18 16.55
C CYS A 272 -7.86 -11.70 16.54
N THR A 273 -8.91 -12.46 16.88
CA THR A 273 -8.81 -13.92 17.01
C THR A 273 -9.11 -14.67 15.71
N SER A 274 -9.84 -14.08 14.77
CA SER A 274 -10.29 -14.75 13.54
C SER A 274 -9.90 -14.01 12.27
N ALA A 275 -10.22 -12.71 12.16
CA ALA A 275 -10.04 -12.00 10.88
C ALA A 275 -8.58 -11.72 10.54
N LEU A 276 -7.82 -11.13 11.48
CA LEU A 276 -6.41 -10.79 11.28
C LEU A 276 -5.52 -12.02 11.07
N PRO A 277 -5.64 -13.12 11.86
CA PRO A 277 -4.87 -14.34 11.60
C PRO A 277 -5.14 -14.92 10.20
N ARG A 278 -6.40 -14.95 9.76
CA ARG A 278 -6.77 -15.44 8.41
C ARG A 278 -6.34 -14.49 7.29
N ALA A 279 -6.33 -13.19 7.53
CA ALA A 279 -5.91 -12.21 6.54
C ALA A 279 -4.38 -12.21 6.36
N LEU A 280 -3.64 -12.24 7.46
CA LEU A 280 -2.19 -12.03 7.48
C LEU A 280 -1.39 -13.33 7.48
N HIS A 281 -2.01 -14.49 7.78
CA HIS A 281 -1.35 -15.79 7.90
C HIS A 281 -0.12 -15.72 8.83
N GLY A 282 1.02 -16.29 8.41
CA GLY A 282 2.29 -16.19 9.15
C GLY A 282 2.79 -14.75 9.36
N GLY A 283 2.27 -13.77 8.62
CA GLY A 283 2.54 -12.35 8.83
C GLY A 283 1.92 -11.77 10.11
N PHE A 284 0.89 -12.41 10.67
CA PHE A 284 0.21 -11.92 11.88
C PHE A 284 1.13 -11.79 13.10
N PRO A 285 1.84 -12.84 13.56
CA PRO A 285 2.79 -12.70 14.67
C PRO A 285 3.97 -11.79 14.32
N LEU A 286 4.39 -11.77 13.05
CA LEU A 286 5.50 -10.94 12.57
C LEU A 286 5.18 -9.45 12.62
N ALA A 287 3.91 -9.06 12.44
CA ALA A 287 3.49 -7.67 12.52
C ALA A 287 3.79 -7.05 13.90
N ALA A 288 3.59 -7.81 14.98
CA ALA A 288 3.95 -7.36 16.33
C ALA A 288 5.48 -7.21 16.50
N LEU A 289 6.25 -8.18 16.01
CA LEU A 289 7.72 -8.16 16.06
C LEU A 289 8.33 -6.98 15.27
N GLY A 290 7.69 -6.58 14.17
CA GLY A 290 8.17 -5.44 13.37
C GLY A 290 8.27 -4.15 14.17
N ALA A 291 7.27 -3.88 15.02
CA ALA A 291 7.24 -2.68 15.87
C ALA A 291 8.15 -2.77 17.10
N THR A 292 8.43 -3.98 17.60
CA THR A 292 9.36 -4.18 18.72
C THR A 292 10.80 -4.03 18.24
N TRP A 293 11.15 -4.61 17.08
CA TRP A 293 12.49 -4.54 16.52
C TRP A 293 12.79 -3.19 15.86
N ASP A 294 11.87 -2.60 15.08
CA ASP A 294 12.07 -1.29 14.44
C ASP A 294 11.13 -0.22 14.99
N ARG A 295 11.71 0.79 15.66
CA ARG A 295 10.95 1.91 16.22
C ARG A 295 10.15 2.67 15.16
N ARG A 296 10.62 2.71 13.91
CA ARG A 296 9.95 3.40 12.80
C ARG A 296 8.64 2.72 12.40
N ALA A 297 8.45 1.44 12.74
CA ALA A 297 7.23 0.66 12.46
C ALA A 297 6.16 0.78 13.57
N ARG A 298 6.50 1.35 14.74
CA ARG A 298 5.54 1.54 15.86
C ARG A 298 4.32 2.37 15.48
N PRO A 299 4.44 3.50 14.74
CA PRO A 299 3.26 4.25 14.32
C PRO A 299 2.32 3.43 13.42
N LEU A 300 2.86 2.58 12.55
CA LEU A 300 2.09 1.75 11.63
C LEU A 300 1.24 0.75 12.42
N LEU A 301 1.87 0.04 13.37
CA LEU A 301 1.18 -0.92 14.22
C LEU A 301 0.16 -0.21 15.13
N ALA A 302 0.52 0.93 15.73
CA ALA A 302 -0.38 1.68 16.61
C ALA A 302 -1.64 2.16 15.87
N VAL A 303 -1.49 2.70 14.65
CA VAL A 303 -2.62 3.10 13.80
C VAL A 303 -3.48 1.89 13.43
N GLY A 304 -2.85 0.78 13.01
CA GLY A 304 -3.58 -0.45 12.66
C GLY A 304 -4.37 -1.02 13.84
N LEU A 305 -3.75 -1.09 15.03
CA LEU A 305 -4.40 -1.57 16.25
C LEU A 305 -5.50 -0.62 16.73
N ALA A 306 -5.30 0.70 16.63
CA ALA A 306 -6.33 1.68 16.96
C ALA A 306 -7.55 1.51 16.06
N PHE A 307 -7.35 1.36 14.75
CA PHE A 307 -8.43 1.08 13.81
C PHE A 307 -9.18 -0.20 14.17
N VAL A 308 -8.46 -1.32 14.34
CA VAL A 308 -9.08 -2.61 14.69
C VAL A 308 -9.82 -2.55 16.03
N GLY A 309 -9.23 -1.90 17.03
CA GLY A 309 -9.83 -1.74 18.37
C GLY A 309 -11.11 -0.91 18.33
N LEU A 310 -11.10 0.24 17.64
CA LEU A 310 -12.28 1.08 17.47
C LEU A 310 -13.39 0.33 16.69
N TYR A 311 -13.02 -0.35 15.60
CA TYR A 311 -13.98 -1.10 14.78
C TYR A 311 -14.56 -2.31 15.52
N SER A 312 -13.83 -2.88 16.47
CA SER A 312 -14.25 -4.06 17.25
C SER A 312 -15.49 -3.82 18.12
N PHE A 313 -15.79 -2.56 18.45
CA PHE A 313 -16.99 -2.19 19.19
C PHE A 313 -18.27 -2.21 18.34
N LEU A 314 -18.16 -2.26 17.01
CA LEU A 314 -19.32 -2.42 16.14
C LEU A 314 -19.85 -3.86 16.22
N PRO A 315 -21.17 -4.08 16.44
CA PRO A 315 -21.74 -5.42 16.61
C PRO A 315 -21.49 -6.32 15.39
N HIS A 316 -21.74 -5.78 14.19
CA HIS A 316 -21.54 -6.47 12.93
C HIS A 316 -20.10 -6.35 12.44
N LYS A 317 -19.56 -7.47 11.97
CA LYS A 317 -18.14 -7.60 11.64
C LYS A 317 -17.96 -8.47 10.40
N GLU A 318 -17.06 -8.02 9.54
CA GLU A 318 -16.68 -8.74 8.33
C GLU A 318 -15.20 -8.49 8.01
N ALA A 319 -14.54 -9.50 7.44
CA ALA A 319 -13.11 -9.39 7.12
C ALA A 319 -12.80 -8.23 6.16
N ARG A 320 -13.74 -7.89 5.27
CA ARG A 320 -13.57 -6.80 4.29
C ARG A 320 -13.54 -5.40 4.89
N PHE A 321 -14.01 -5.21 6.12
CA PHE A 321 -13.90 -3.93 6.80
C PHE A 321 -12.46 -3.62 7.23
N LEU A 322 -11.60 -4.65 7.34
CA LEU A 322 -10.19 -4.47 7.70
C LEU A 322 -9.27 -4.10 6.54
N PHE A 323 -9.75 -4.09 5.29
CA PHE A 323 -8.89 -3.87 4.11
C PHE A 323 -8.00 -2.63 4.20
N PRO A 324 -8.49 -1.44 4.64
CA PRO A 324 -7.65 -0.26 4.76
C PRO A 324 -6.50 -0.41 5.77
N ALA A 325 -6.62 -1.30 6.76
CA ALA A 325 -5.61 -1.52 7.80
C ALA A 325 -4.64 -2.67 7.48
N LEU A 326 -5.01 -3.64 6.63
CA LEU A 326 -4.15 -4.79 6.28
C LEU A 326 -2.75 -4.39 5.76
N PRO A 327 -2.57 -3.33 4.94
CA PRO A 327 -1.25 -2.90 4.50
C PRO A 327 -0.34 -2.46 5.65
N LEU A 328 -0.88 -1.90 6.73
CA LEU A 328 -0.08 -1.47 7.90
C LEU A 328 0.53 -2.66 8.62
N PHE A 329 -0.28 -3.69 8.90
CA PHE A 329 0.20 -4.93 9.53
C PHE A 329 1.18 -5.67 8.62
N THR A 330 0.90 -5.74 7.33
CA THR A 330 1.78 -6.38 6.34
C THR A 330 3.11 -5.65 6.21
N ALA A 331 3.12 -4.31 6.30
CA ALA A 331 4.34 -3.52 6.34
C ALA A 331 5.16 -3.79 7.61
N CYS A 332 4.52 -3.89 8.78
CA CYS A 332 5.20 -4.28 10.01
C CYS A 332 5.81 -5.69 9.91
N ALA A 333 5.07 -6.65 9.35
CA ALA A 333 5.57 -8.02 9.14
C ALA A 333 6.78 -8.05 8.19
N ALA A 334 6.75 -7.27 7.10
CA ALA A 334 7.88 -7.13 6.18
C ALA A 334 9.13 -6.53 6.85
N VAL A 335 8.92 -5.54 7.73
CA VAL A 335 9.99 -4.93 8.54
C VAL A 335 10.58 -5.91 9.56
N ALA A 336 9.78 -6.84 10.08
CA ALA A 336 10.29 -7.92 10.92
C ALA A 336 11.12 -8.92 10.08
N LEU A 337 10.58 -9.39 8.96
CA LEU A 337 11.23 -10.37 8.09
C LEU A 337 12.59 -9.91 7.57
N GLN A 338 12.74 -8.63 7.20
CA GLN A 338 14.05 -8.13 6.75
C GLN A 338 15.13 -8.19 7.84
N ARG A 339 14.73 -8.27 9.12
CA ARG A 339 15.65 -8.33 10.27
C ARG A 339 15.86 -9.75 10.77
N ILE A 340 14.98 -10.69 10.40
CA ILE A 340 15.25 -12.11 10.61
C ILE A 340 16.47 -12.40 9.72
N PRO A 341 17.64 -12.70 10.31
CA PRO A 341 18.80 -12.97 9.52
C PRO A 341 18.46 -14.14 8.60
N ALA A 342 18.61 -13.96 7.28
CA ALA A 342 19.06 -15.10 6.49
C ALA A 342 20.37 -15.50 7.17
N GLN A 343 20.39 -16.64 7.84
CA GLN A 343 21.58 -17.20 8.49
C GLN A 343 22.62 -17.65 7.45
N CYS A 344 22.90 -16.82 6.45
CA CYS A 344 24.22 -16.73 5.85
C CYS A 344 24.96 -15.64 6.62
N THR A 345 25.26 -15.91 7.89
CA THR A 345 26.12 -15.06 8.70
C THR A 345 27.51 -15.06 8.09
N ALA A 346 27.82 -14.07 7.25
CA ALA A 346 29.21 -13.65 7.10
C ALA A 346 29.65 -13.11 8.47
N ARG A 347 30.34 -13.95 9.25
CA ARG A 347 30.89 -13.56 10.54
C ARG A 347 32.06 -12.62 10.26
N LYS A 348 31.80 -11.31 10.27
CA LYS A 348 32.86 -10.30 10.14
C LYS A 348 33.71 -10.33 11.40
N ALA A 349 34.89 -10.93 11.31
CA ALA A 349 35.94 -10.78 12.31
C ALA A 349 37.12 -10.05 11.66
N ARG A 350 37.66 -9.08 12.39
CA ARG A 350 38.79 -8.27 11.96
C ARG A 350 40.05 -8.96 12.48
N GLU A 351 40.75 -9.62 11.59
CA GLU A 351 42.06 -10.21 11.84
C GLU A 351 43.06 -9.42 11.00
N GLU A 352 44.12 -8.91 11.63
CA GLU A 352 45.15 -8.11 10.96
C GLU A 352 46.48 -8.87 10.97
N GLY A 353 47.26 -8.73 9.89
CA GLY A 353 48.61 -9.28 9.81
C GLY A 353 48.73 -10.79 9.59
N LEU A 354 47.64 -11.51 9.32
CA LEU A 354 47.68 -12.94 8.97
C LEU A 354 47.80 -13.15 7.46
N PRO A 355 48.62 -14.11 7.00
CA PRO A 355 48.69 -14.46 5.59
C PRO A 355 47.38 -15.12 5.12
N PRO A 356 47.00 -14.99 3.84
CA PRO A 356 45.75 -15.54 3.28
C PRO A 356 45.49 -17.01 3.59
N LYS A 357 46.53 -17.85 3.59
CA LYS A 357 46.44 -19.27 3.95
C LYS A 357 45.99 -19.49 5.40
N ALA A 358 46.45 -18.65 6.33
CA ALA A 358 46.05 -18.74 7.73
C ALA A 358 44.61 -18.26 7.96
N LEU A 359 44.14 -17.31 7.15
CA LEU A 359 42.73 -16.88 7.15
C LEU A 359 41.82 -17.98 6.61
N ALA A 360 42.20 -18.62 5.50
CA ALA A 360 41.47 -19.77 4.97
C ALA A 360 41.40 -20.92 5.99
N GLY A 361 42.52 -21.24 6.66
CA GLY A 361 42.56 -22.26 7.72
C GLY A 361 41.71 -21.94 8.96
N ARG A 362 41.34 -20.67 9.16
CA ARG A 362 40.40 -20.23 10.23
C ARG A 362 38.94 -20.19 9.77
N GLY A 363 38.64 -20.64 8.55
CA GLY A 363 37.27 -20.71 8.01
C GLY A 363 36.74 -19.38 7.46
N TYR A 364 37.60 -18.46 7.04
CA TYR A 364 37.18 -17.25 6.34
C TYR A 364 37.10 -17.48 4.82
N ASP A 365 35.93 -17.27 4.23
CA ASP A 365 35.71 -17.46 2.79
C ASP A 365 36.17 -16.26 1.93
N TYR A 366 36.15 -15.05 2.51
CA TYR A 366 36.40 -13.79 1.79
C TYR A 366 37.32 -12.85 2.57
N LEU A 367 38.28 -12.26 1.85
CA LEU A 367 39.19 -11.22 2.32
C LEU A 367 38.76 -9.86 1.77
N LEU A 368 38.64 -8.88 2.67
CA LEU A 368 38.47 -7.47 2.33
C LEU A 368 39.82 -6.77 2.41
N THR A 369 40.31 -6.25 1.29
CA THR A 369 41.64 -5.61 1.21
C THR A 369 41.62 -4.42 0.27
N ASP A 370 42.52 -3.47 0.46
CA ASP A 370 42.79 -2.38 -0.48
C ASP A 370 43.69 -2.83 -1.65
N GLN A 371 44.27 -4.02 -1.59
CA GLN A 371 45.10 -4.60 -2.64
C GLN A 371 44.25 -5.22 -3.75
N ALA A 372 44.60 -4.95 -5.01
CA ALA A 372 43.89 -5.51 -6.17
C ALA A 372 44.21 -6.99 -6.42
N VAL A 373 45.37 -7.46 -5.95
CA VAL A 373 45.85 -8.84 -6.12
C VAL A 373 46.47 -9.29 -4.81
N VAL A 374 45.98 -10.41 -4.25
CA VAL A 374 46.57 -11.09 -3.10
C VAL A 374 46.86 -12.54 -3.48
N GLU A 375 48.07 -13.01 -3.22
CA GLU A 375 48.49 -14.36 -3.54
C GLU A 375 47.64 -15.41 -2.79
N GLY A 376 47.08 -16.38 -3.52
CA GLY A 376 46.17 -17.39 -2.97
C GLY A 376 44.71 -16.95 -2.84
N CYS A 377 44.34 -15.76 -3.32
CA CYS A 377 42.94 -15.34 -3.43
C CYS A 377 42.63 -14.81 -4.84
N VAL A 378 41.37 -14.92 -5.25
CA VAL A 378 40.87 -14.41 -6.53
C VAL A 378 39.94 -13.23 -6.26
N ALA A 379 40.19 -12.09 -6.89
CA ALA A 379 39.31 -10.93 -6.80
C ALA A 379 37.93 -11.25 -7.39
N VAL A 380 36.88 -11.08 -6.59
CA VAL A 380 35.48 -11.34 -6.97
C VAL A 380 34.77 -10.04 -7.32
N GLU A 381 34.99 -9.01 -6.51
CA GLU A 381 34.33 -7.72 -6.66
C GLU A 381 35.21 -6.59 -6.12
N SER A 382 34.90 -5.35 -6.49
CA SER A 382 35.54 -4.17 -5.95
C SER A 382 34.50 -3.10 -5.69
N VAL A 383 34.55 -2.47 -4.52
CA VAL A 383 33.63 -1.41 -4.11
C VAL A 383 34.44 -0.15 -3.88
N LEU A 384 33.98 0.99 -4.41
CA LEU A 384 34.54 2.29 -4.04
C LEU A 384 34.12 2.61 -2.60
N GLY A 385 35.08 3.00 -1.76
CA GLY A 385 34.86 3.22 -0.34
C GLY A 385 33.81 4.30 -0.05
N TYR A 386 32.86 3.96 0.83
CA TYR A 386 31.91 4.82 1.54
C TYR A 386 31.25 5.93 0.71
N ASP A 387 30.32 5.55 -0.18
CA ASP A 387 29.23 6.48 -0.53
C ASP A 387 28.45 6.78 0.76
N HIS A 388 28.49 8.05 1.21
CA HIS A 388 27.76 8.61 2.38
C HIS A 388 28.47 8.64 3.75
N LEU A 389 29.74 9.05 3.82
CA LEU A 389 30.38 9.39 5.10
C LEU A 389 30.16 10.88 5.46
N GLU A 390 29.21 11.17 6.35
CA GLU A 390 29.05 12.50 6.95
C GLU A 390 29.86 12.59 8.26
N LEU A 391 30.84 13.49 8.29
CA LEU A 391 31.66 13.78 9.47
C LEU A 391 31.06 14.97 10.21
N ALA A 392 30.41 14.72 11.35
CA ALA A 392 29.92 15.79 12.22
C ALA A 392 31.10 16.58 12.80
N ARG A 393 31.20 17.88 12.49
CA ARG A 393 32.22 18.77 13.06
C ARG A 393 31.63 19.67 14.16
N PRO A 394 32.37 19.91 15.27
CA PRO A 394 32.09 21.03 16.15
C PRO A 394 32.18 22.36 15.38
N LEU A 395 31.30 23.32 15.68
CA LEU A 395 31.18 24.63 15.00
C LEU A 395 32.50 25.39 14.83
N LEU A 396 33.44 25.21 15.75
CA LEU A 396 34.75 25.88 15.79
C LEU A 396 35.78 25.35 14.77
N LEU A 397 35.59 24.16 14.18
CA LEU A 397 36.56 23.50 13.28
C LEU A 397 36.13 23.51 11.80
N THR A 398 35.20 24.39 11.43
CA THR A 398 34.61 24.48 10.08
C THR A 398 35.53 25.10 9.02
N ARG A 399 36.58 25.84 9.42
CA ARG A 399 37.45 26.57 8.49
C ARG A 399 38.78 25.90 8.14
N LEU A 400 39.10 24.75 8.74
CA LEU A 400 40.32 23.99 8.41
C LEU A 400 40.06 23.02 7.24
N PRO A 401 40.92 23.02 6.19
CA PRO A 401 40.81 22.05 5.11
C PRO A 401 41.10 20.64 5.65
N LEU A 402 40.13 19.73 5.55
CA LEU A 402 40.37 18.32 5.85
C LEU A 402 41.05 17.69 4.63
N ARG A 403 42.23 17.11 4.84
CA ARG A 403 42.85 16.19 3.89
C ARG A 403 42.54 14.78 4.36
N ILE A 404 41.50 14.16 3.78
CA ILE A 404 41.14 12.77 4.04
C ILE A 404 41.81 11.93 2.95
N ALA A 405 42.73 11.05 3.34
CA ALA A 405 43.17 9.96 2.47
C ALA A 405 42.04 8.93 2.43
N LEU A 406 41.24 8.94 1.36
CA LEU A 406 40.24 7.91 1.12
C LEU A 406 40.94 6.69 0.51
N ALA A 407 40.76 5.51 1.10
CA ALA A 407 41.16 4.27 0.45
C ALA A 407 40.39 4.15 -0.88
N ALA A 408 41.13 4.18 -2.00
CA ALA A 408 40.57 4.44 -3.33
C ALA A 408 39.66 3.30 -3.86
N LYS A 409 39.74 2.10 -3.27
CA LYS A 409 38.95 0.93 -3.66
C LYS A 409 39.13 -0.16 -2.62
N VAL A 410 38.06 -0.82 -2.19
CA VAL A 410 38.13 -2.04 -1.37
C VAL A 410 37.78 -3.22 -2.27
N TRP A 411 38.67 -4.19 -2.36
CA TRP A 411 38.51 -5.42 -3.10
C TRP A 411 37.98 -6.51 -2.19
N ILE A 412 37.00 -7.27 -2.70
CA ILE A 412 36.49 -8.49 -2.10
C ILE A 412 37.15 -9.64 -2.84
N GLN A 413 37.97 -10.41 -2.14
CA GLN A 413 38.71 -11.53 -2.71
C GLN A 413 38.26 -12.84 -2.07
N LYS A 414 38.08 -13.90 -2.87
CA LYS A 414 37.79 -15.25 -2.38
C LYS A 414 39.09 -16.02 -2.27
N CYS A 415 39.43 -16.47 -1.08
CA CYS A 415 40.68 -17.20 -0.87
C CYS A 415 40.50 -18.68 -1.18
N THR A 416 41.43 -19.26 -1.92
CA THR A 416 41.41 -20.67 -2.31
C THR A 416 42.31 -21.45 -1.36
N ALA A 417 41.76 -22.44 -0.66
CA ALA A 417 42.57 -23.46 -0.01
C ALA A 417 43.15 -24.36 -1.11
N LEU A 418 44.42 -24.16 -1.44
CA LEU A 418 45.23 -25.13 -2.19
C LEU A 418 46.11 -25.90 -1.22
#